data_AF-A0A085M0F1-F1
#
_entry.id   AF-A0A085M0F1-F1
#
_cell.length_a   1.000
_cell.length_b   1.000
_cell.length_c   1.000
_cell.angle_alpha   90.00
_cell.angle_beta   90.00
_cell.angle_gamma   90.00
#
_symmetry.space_group_name_H-M   'P 1'
#
loop_
_entity.id
_entity.type
_entity.pdbx_description
1 polymer ?
#
loop_
_entity_poly.entity_id
_entity_poly.type
_entity_poly.pdbx_seq_one_letter_code
_entity_poly.pdbx_strand_id
1 'polypeptide(L)'
;MHEGNYFRFQDSFFSQKDGAPMGSPLSPILAEIFMEHVEEKAFSTLHVSDTPIFFKRYVGDIFAIVRTGREEILLEHLNSLFPNQITLTIEKESNHRLPFLDVLVITEGDKLKISIYRKPTHSDRHLHFSSHHPVSVKRGIVVKGMVDRALAVCDPTYLNAELSHILNTLRSNGYPTKFVTSIIRQCKLNKSLPPVPPNNQQCPVLVLPYYSGLSEKIRRLGHSLNFNVRFKSSCNLRPIVRTGKIKVPFDSRPGVVYEIKCGCNASYIGETGNTLFRRFDQHTKNVLTYKNAERRLNGEPTTGPGRPPTVDPRKAMATVIKASVVVEHASQCSLDPRPKIICRESLFHLRRIKEALHIKCNSTINRDNGVAVSEVWSALINKFQCCTLAS
;
A
#
# COMPACT_ATOMS: atom_id res chain seq x y z
N MET A 1 10.77 -9.09 -15.38
CA MET A 1 9.37 -8.61 -15.37
C MET A 1 9.28 -7.46 -16.36
N HIS A 2 9.05 -7.74 -17.64
CA HIS A 2 9.18 -6.73 -18.70
C HIS A 2 7.83 -6.12 -19.13
N GLU A 3 6.72 -6.78 -18.81
CA GLU A 3 5.37 -6.32 -19.19
C GLU A 3 4.64 -5.71 -17.99
N GLY A 4 3.96 -4.57 -18.21
CA GLY A 4 3.07 -3.94 -17.23
C GLY A 4 3.73 -3.00 -16.23
N ASN A 5 5.05 -2.83 -16.25
CA ASN A 5 5.80 -1.97 -15.31
C ASN A 5 5.88 -0.51 -15.77
N TYR A 6 4.73 0.15 -15.86
CA TYR A 6 4.63 1.55 -16.28
C TYR A 6 4.33 2.48 -15.10
N PHE A 7 5.02 3.63 -15.05
CA PHE A 7 4.73 4.68 -14.08
C PHE A 7 4.75 6.06 -14.75
N ARG A 8 4.10 7.04 -14.10
CA ARG A 8 4.02 8.41 -14.60
C ARG A 8 4.88 9.34 -13.76
N PHE A 9 5.77 10.10 -14.40
CA PHE A 9 6.64 11.09 -13.77
C PHE A 9 6.75 12.32 -14.70
N GLN A 10 6.69 13.55 -14.16
CA GLN A 10 6.71 14.81 -14.93
C GLN A 10 5.85 14.76 -16.22
N ASP A 11 4.58 14.37 -16.07
CA ASP A 11 3.59 14.22 -17.17
C ASP A 11 3.97 13.28 -18.33
N SER A 12 5.04 12.51 -18.17
CA SER A 12 5.48 11.48 -19.11
C SER A 12 5.29 10.07 -18.53
N PHE A 13 5.08 9.09 -19.41
CA PHE A 13 5.00 7.67 -19.05
C PHE A 13 6.36 7.01 -19.25
N PHE A 14 6.82 6.30 -18.22
CA PHE A 14 8.07 5.56 -18.23
C PHE A 14 7.79 4.08 -18.03
N SER A 15 8.57 3.24 -18.68
CA SER A 15 8.60 1.80 -18.44
C SER A 15 9.89 1.44 -17.71
N GLN A 16 9.78 0.69 -16.62
CA GLN A 16 10.94 0.15 -15.93
C GLN A 16 11.47 -1.05 -16.73
N LYS A 17 12.66 -0.87 -17.33
CA LYS A 17 13.27 -1.90 -18.18
C LYS A 17 13.98 -3.00 -17.38
N ASP A 18 14.43 -2.68 -16.17
CA ASP A 18 15.26 -3.56 -15.36
C ASP A 18 14.81 -3.59 -13.89
N GLY A 19 14.94 -4.76 -13.28
CA GLY A 19 14.50 -5.05 -11.91
C GLY A 19 12.99 -5.09 -11.71
N ALA A 20 12.59 -5.39 -10.48
CA ALA A 20 11.20 -5.36 -10.04
C ALA A 20 10.85 -3.98 -9.43
N PRO A 21 9.66 -3.43 -9.68
CA PRO A 21 9.30 -2.11 -9.18
C PRO A 21 9.15 -2.08 -7.65
N MET A 22 9.95 -1.25 -6.99
CA MET A 22 9.84 -1.05 -5.54
C MET A 22 8.45 -0.50 -5.17
N GLY A 23 7.76 -1.20 -4.28
CA GLY A 23 6.40 -0.86 -3.83
C GLY A 23 5.28 -1.59 -4.57
N SER A 24 5.59 -2.42 -5.57
CA SER A 24 4.64 -3.42 -6.05
C SER A 24 4.51 -4.55 -5.03
N PRO A 25 3.28 -5.02 -4.72
CA PRO A 25 3.06 -6.09 -3.76
C PRO A 25 3.65 -7.44 -4.19
N LEU A 26 3.86 -7.64 -5.50
CA LEU A 26 4.44 -8.87 -6.03
C LEU A 26 5.96 -8.87 -6.06
N SER A 27 6.60 -7.70 -6.07
CA SER A 27 8.05 -7.59 -6.21
C SER A 27 8.85 -8.29 -5.12
N PRO A 28 8.48 -8.23 -3.82
CA PRO A 28 9.18 -8.99 -2.77
C PRO A 28 9.13 -10.50 -3.00
N ILE A 29 7.98 -11.03 -3.44
CA ILE A 29 7.78 -12.47 -3.67
C ILE A 29 8.65 -12.93 -4.85
N LEU A 30 8.65 -12.15 -5.95
CA LEU A 30 9.47 -12.47 -7.12
C LEU A 30 10.98 -12.39 -6.82
N ALA A 31 11.39 -11.42 -6.00
CA ALA A 31 12.78 -11.31 -5.56
C ALA A 31 13.19 -12.52 -4.71
N GLU A 32 12.32 -12.98 -3.82
CA GLU A 32 12.57 -14.17 -2.99
C GLU A 32 12.77 -15.43 -3.83
N ILE A 33 11.85 -15.71 -4.76
CA ILE A 33 11.92 -16.86 -5.68
C ILE A 33 13.22 -16.83 -6.51
N PHE A 34 13.60 -15.66 -7.00
CA PHE A 34 14.84 -15.52 -7.76
C PHE A 34 16.06 -15.80 -6.88
N MET A 35 16.09 -15.28 -5.65
CA MET A 35 17.21 -15.52 -4.73
C MET A 35 17.30 -16.98 -4.29
N GLU A 36 16.18 -17.68 -4.09
CA GLU A 36 16.17 -19.12 -3.83
C GLU A 36 16.79 -19.91 -5.00
N HIS A 37 16.48 -19.53 -6.24
CA HIS A 37 17.08 -20.14 -7.43
C HIS A 37 18.58 -19.85 -7.56
N VAL A 38 19.02 -18.64 -7.16
CA VAL A 38 20.46 -18.31 -7.06
C VAL A 38 21.14 -19.19 -6.03
N GLU A 39 20.54 -19.36 -4.86
CA GLU A 39 21.06 -20.21 -3.78
C GLU A 39 21.15 -21.69 -4.18
N GLU A 40 20.11 -22.24 -4.81
CA GLU A 40 20.09 -23.63 -5.30
C GLU A 40 21.23 -23.89 -6.30
N LYS A 41 21.43 -22.97 -7.25
CA LYS A 41 22.55 -23.06 -8.19
C LYS A 41 23.89 -22.88 -7.53
N ALA A 42 24.00 -21.95 -6.58
CA ALA A 42 25.24 -21.70 -5.86
C ALA A 42 25.70 -22.96 -5.13
N PHE A 43 24.82 -23.57 -4.34
CA PHE A 43 25.17 -24.73 -3.52
C PHE A 43 25.32 -26.05 -4.30
N SER A 44 24.71 -26.16 -5.49
CA SER A 44 24.91 -27.33 -6.37
C SER A 44 26.23 -27.29 -7.15
N THR A 45 26.81 -26.10 -7.35
CA THR A 45 28.03 -25.92 -8.16
C THR A 45 29.28 -25.58 -7.33
N LEU A 46 29.11 -25.19 -6.07
CA LEU A 46 30.21 -24.84 -5.17
C LEU A 46 30.97 -26.09 -4.70
N HIS A 47 32.29 -26.01 -4.66
CA HIS A 47 33.12 -27.07 -4.11
C HIS A 47 32.90 -27.23 -2.60
N VAL A 48 32.88 -28.47 -2.11
CA VAL A 48 32.63 -28.82 -0.69
C VAL A 48 33.58 -28.10 0.28
N SER A 49 34.81 -27.81 -0.13
CA SER A 49 35.80 -27.06 0.67
C SER A 49 35.44 -25.59 0.87
N ASP A 50 34.69 -25.01 -0.07
CA ASP A 50 34.31 -23.60 -0.12
C ASP A 50 32.87 -23.37 0.39
N THR A 51 32.13 -24.45 0.66
CA THR A 51 30.78 -24.39 1.24
C THR A 51 30.79 -23.73 2.62
N PRO A 52 29.94 -22.71 2.85
CA PRO A 52 29.82 -22.07 4.15
C PRO A 52 29.32 -23.05 5.22
N ILE A 53 29.84 -22.90 6.44
CA ILE A 53 29.41 -23.66 7.63
C ILE A 53 27.98 -23.23 8.03
N PHE A 54 27.68 -21.95 7.85
CA PHE A 54 26.37 -21.38 8.11
C PHE A 54 26.04 -20.39 7.00
N PHE A 55 24.80 -20.40 6.53
CA PHE A 55 24.31 -19.45 5.54
C PHE A 55 22.82 -19.17 5.79
N LYS A 56 22.49 -17.91 6.01
CA LYS A 56 21.10 -17.45 6.17
C LYS A 56 20.90 -16.14 5.45
N ARG A 57 19.82 -16.04 4.68
CA ARG A 57 19.39 -14.81 4.02
C ARG A 57 18.16 -14.23 4.69
N TYR A 58 18.11 -12.90 4.75
CA TYR A 58 16.94 -12.12 5.12
C TYR A 58 16.68 -11.07 4.06
N VAL A 59 15.72 -11.33 3.17
CA VAL A 59 15.42 -10.49 2.00
C VAL A 59 16.68 -10.30 1.14
N GLY A 60 17.38 -9.17 1.26
CA GLY A 60 18.59 -8.83 0.50
C GLY A 60 19.90 -9.00 1.27
N ASP A 61 19.85 -9.25 2.59
CA ASP A 61 21.05 -9.36 3.43
C ASP A 61 21.37 -10.84 3.72
N ILE A 62 22.64 -11.23 3.58
CA ILE A 62 23.11 -12.60 3.79
C ILE A 62 24.11 -12.60 4.96
N PHE A 63 23.90 -13.50 5.91
CA PHE A 63 24.87 -13.82 6.96
C PHE A 63 25.46 -15.19 6.71
N ALA A 64 26.78 -15.27 6.58
CA ALA A 64 27.48 -16.51 6.33
C ALA A 64 28.69 -16.67 7.28
N ILE A 65 28.94 -17.91 7.69
CA ILE A 65 30.16 -18.33 8.39
C ILE A 65 30.94 -19.20 7.42
N VAL A 66 32.12 -18.75 7.04
CA VAL A 66 33.01 -19.42 6.09
C VAL A 66 34.36 -19.70 6.73
N ARG A 67 35.12 -20.61 6.14
CA ARG A 67 36.53 -20.82 6.54
C ARG A 67 37.34 -19.59 6.14
N THR A 68 38.25 -19.18 7.02
CA THR A 68 39.13 -18.03 6.79
C THR A 68 39.92 -18.19 5.49
N GLY A 69 39.93 -17.16 4.66
CA GLY A 69 40.58 -17.12 3.34
C GLY A 69 39.72 -17.65 2.19
N ARG A 70 38.45 -18.04 2.44
CA ARG A 70 37.50 -18.51 1.41
C ARG A 70 36.35 -17.53 1.16
N GLU A 71 36.31 -16.42 1.89
CA GLU A 71 35.30 -15.36 1.80
C GLU A 71 35.16 -14.83 0.36
N GLU A 72 36.30 -14.48 -0.27
CA GLU A 72 36.35 -13.96 -1.63
C GLU A 72 35.94 -14.98 -2.67
N ILE A 73 36.36 -16.23 -2.51
CA ILE A 73 36.03 -17.33 -3.44
C ILE A 73 34.51 -17.53 -3.46
N LEU A 74 33.86 -17.51 -2.29
CA LEU A 74 32.41 -17.59 -2.21
C LEU A 74 31.74 -16.38 -2.90
N LEU A 75 32.24 -15.18 -2.66
CA LEU A 75 31.69 -13.96 -3.28
C LEU A 75 31.81 -13.98 -4.81
N GLU A 76 32.99 -14.35 -5.32
CA GLU A 76 33.26 -14.47 -6.75
C GLU A 76 32.37 -15.53 -7.40
N HIS A 77 32.23 -16.70 -6.74
CA HIS A 77 31.32 -17.75 -7.20
C HIS A 77 29.89 -17.26 -7.31
N LEU A 78 29.35 -16.65 -6.24
CA LEU A 78 27.98 -16.14 -6.23
C LEU A 78 27.74 -15.08 -7.32
N ASN A 79 28.70 -14.17 -7.53
CA ASN A 79 28.62 -13.13 -8.56
C ASN A 79 28.78 -13.68 -9.99
N SER A 80 29.38 -14.87 -10.16
CA SER A 80 29.58 -15.50 -11.47
C SER A 80 28.32 -16.18 -12.03
N LEU A 81 27.36 -16.55 -11.17
CA LEU A 81 26.18 -17.34 -11.57
C LEU A 81 25.21 -16.57 -12.48
N PHE A 82 25.01 -15.29 -12.18
CA PHE A 82 24.06 -14.42 -12.88
C PHE A 82 24.67 -13.04 -13.14
N PRO A 83 25.70 -12.96 -14.02
CA PRO A 83 26.41 -11.72 -14.29
C PRO A 83 25.44 -10.67 -14.85
N ASN A 84 25.62 -9.42 -14.45
CA ASN A 84 24.80 -8.26 -14.83
C ASN A 84 23.33 -8.28 -14.35
N GLN A 85 22.91 -9.28 -13.55
CA GLN A 85 21.55 -9.32 -12.96
C GLN A 85 21.57 -9.01 -11.47
N ILE A 86 22.56 -9.55 -10.75
CA ILE A 86 22.77 -9.30 -9.33
C ILE A 86 24.26 -9.11 -9.06
N THR A 87 24.58 -8.24 -8.11
CA THR A 87 25.94 -8.06 -7.62
C THR A 87 25.89 -8.01 -6.11
N LEU A 88 26.53 -8.99 -5.50
CA LEU A 88 26.71 -9.08 -4.07
C LEU A 88 28.01 -8.38 -3.67
N THR A 89 27.98 -7.78 -2.49
CA THR A 89 29.12 -7.19 -1.81
C THR A 89 29.26 -7.85 -0.45
N ILE A 90 30.49 -7.95 0.05
CA ILE A 90 30.76 -8.57 1.34
C ILE A 90 31.27 -7.55 2.36
N GLU A 91 30.73 -7.61 3.57
CA GLU A 91 31.33 -6.98 4.75
C GLU A 91 32.00 -8.08 5.56
N LYS A 92 33.29 -7.92 5.86
CA LYS A 92 34.07 -8.91 6.61
C LYS A 92 34.10 -8.58 8.08
N GLU A 93 34.21 -9.62 8.90
CA GLU A 93 34.43 -9.47 10.33
C GLU A 93 35.71 -8.67 10.60
N SER A 94 35.62 -7.71 11.52
CA SER A 94 36.76 -6.90 11.96
C SER A 94 36.78 -6.82 13.48
N ASN A 95 37.94 -7.06 14.11
CA ASN A 95 38.10 -7.07 15.56
C ASN A 95 37.05 -7.95 16.28
N HIS A 96 36.82 -9.16 15.76
CA HIS A 96 35.84 -10.10 16.30
C HIS A 96 34.38 -9.60 16.27
N ARG A 97 34.07 -8.67 15.37
CA ARG A 97 32.77 -8.00 15.29
C ARG A 97 32.29 -7.89 13.85
N LEU A 98 31.02 -8.21 13.66
CA LEU A 98 30.34 -8.06 12.37
C LEU A 98 28.92 -7.51 12.59
N PRO A 99 28.62 -6.30 12.08
CA PRO A 99 27.25 -5.81 12.03
C PRO A 99 26.40 -6.66 11.08
N PHE A 100 25.18 -7.01 11.50
CA PHE A 100 24.18 -7.65 10.65
C PHE A 100 22.79 -7.14 11.02
N LEU A 101 22.09 -6.50 10.08
CA LEU A 101 20.80 -5.83 10.32
C LEU A 101 20.90 -4.85 11.53
N ASP A 102 20.11 -5.08 12.57
CA ASP A 102 20.05 -4.28 13.80
C ASP A 102 20.94 -4.83 14.93
N VAL A 103 21.78 -5.83 14.65
CA VAL A 103 22.62 -6.50 15.66
C VAL A 103 24.10 -6.43 15.33
N LEU A 104 24.92 -6.47 16.37
CA LEU A 104 26.36 -6.63 16.28
C LEU A 104 26.69 -8.03 16.79
N VAL A 105 27.13 -8.88 15.86
CA VAL A 105 27.61 -10.22 16.18
C VAL A 105 29.05 -10.11 16.64
N ILE A 106 29.36 -10.71 17.78
CA ILE A 106 30.67 -10.66 18.44
C ILE A 106 31.16 -12.09 18.62
N THR A 107 32.34 -12.42 18.09
CA THR A 107 32.98 -13.72 18.32
C THR A 107 33.81 -13.65 19.61
N GLU A 108 33.52 -14.54 20.55
CA GLU A 108 34.31 -14.72 21.78
C GLU A 108 34.67 -16.21 21.93
N GLY A 109 35.85 -16.59 21.45
CA GLY A 109 36.23 -18.00 21.31
C GLY A 109 35.28 -18.71 20.34
N ASP A 110 34.75 -19.86 20.76
CA ASP A 110 33.81 -20.67 19.95
C ASP A 110 32.34 -20.24 20.11
N LYS A 111 32.07 -19.09 20.74
CA LYS A 111 30.70 -18.60 20.99
C LYS A 111 30.44 -17.28 20.27
N LEU A 112 29.23 -17.17 19.73
CA LEU A 112 28.69 -15.92 19.21
C LEU A 112 27.88 -15.23 20.30
N LYS A 113 28.24 -13.99 20.61
CA LYS A 113 27.45 -13.08 21.42
C LYS A 113 26.81 -12.02 20.54
N ILE A 114 25.68 -11.49 20.99
CA ILE A 114 24.92 -10.52 20.23
C ILE A 114 24.71 -9.27 21.09
N SER A 115 24.88 -8.10 20.49
CA SER A 115 24.48 -6.82 21.06
C SER A 115 23.71 -6.00 20.01
N ILE A 116 23.09 -4.89 20.41
CA ILE A 116 22.38 -4.02 19.45
C ILE A 116 23.40 -3.20 18.66
N TYR A 117 23.28 -3.24 17.34
CA TYR A 117 24.05 -2.37 16.46
C TYR A 117 23.27 -1.08 16.14
N ARG A 118 24.02 0.02 16.06
CA ARG A 118 23.53 1.32 15.60
C ARG A 118 24.53 1.82 14.57
N LYS A 119 24.05 2.17 13.37
CA LYS A 119 24.90 2.76 12.34
C LYS A 119 25.54 4.07 12.86
N PRO A 120 26.75 4.45 12.40
CA PRO A 120 27.39 5.70 12.82
C PRO A 120 26.54 6.96 12.62
N THR A 121 25.60 6.93 11.67
CA THR A 121 24.65 8.01 11.39
C THR A 121 23.40 8.00 12.29
N HIS A 122 23.30 7.09 13.26
CA HIS A 122 22.17 7.01 14.17
C HIS A 122 22.17 8.23 15.11
N SER A 123 21.09 9.00 15.09
CA SER A 123 21.01 10.28 15.82
C SER A 123 20.49 10.16 17.25
N ASP A 124 20.06 8.97 17.68
CA ASP A 124 19.38 8.74 18.96
C ASP A 124 18.15 9.64 19.19
N ARG A 125 17.60 10.23 18.12
CA ARG A 125 16.40 11.06 18.18
C ARG A 125 15.16 10.18 18.11
N HIS A 126 14.39 10.23 19.19
CA HIS A 126 13.09 9.60 19.29
C HIS A 126 12.00 10.66 19.44
N LEU A 127 10.75 10.22 19.58
CA LEU A 127 9.65 11.12 19.83
C LEU A 127 9.87 11.86 21.17
N HIS A 128 10.06 13.17 21.13
CA HIS A 128 10.27 13.94 22.35
C HIS A 128 9.08 13.79 23.33
N PHE A 129 9.36 13.72 24.64
CA PHE A 129 8.33 13.45 25.65
C PHE A 129 7.27 14.56 25.76
N SER A 130 7.60 15.81 25.43
CA SER A 130 6.62 16.92 25.39
C SER A 130 5.77 16.94 24.11
N SER A 131 5.99 16.03 23.16
CA SER A 131 5.21 15.99 21.93
C SER A 131 3.72 15.73 22.20
N HIS A 132 2.87 16.20 21.28
CA HIS A 132 1.43 16.01 21.31
C HIS A 132 1.04 14.58 20.91
N HIS A 133 1.44 13.61 21.73
CA HIS A 133 1.09 12.21 21.58
C HIS A 133 0.63 11.63 22.92
N PRO A 134 -0.29 10.64 22.91
CA PRO A 134 -0.71 9.94 24.11
C PRO A 134 0.49 9.32 24.85
N VAL A 135 0.41 9.27 26.18
CA VAL A 135 1.42 8.60 27.01
C VAL A 135 1.60 7.12 26.63
N SER A 136 0.53 6.46 26.15
CA SER A 136 0.61 5.07 25.66
C SER A 136 1.55 4.92 24.46
N VAL A 137 1.59 5.90 23.55
CA VAL A 137 2.51 5.91 22.40
C VAL A 137 3.94 6.12 22.87
N LYS A 138 4.16 7.11 23.76
CA LYS A 138 5.47 7.39 24.36
C LYS A 138 6.02 6.17 25.11
N ARG A 139 5.15 5.46 25.85
CA ARG A 139 5.46 4.19 26.52
C ARG A 139 5.77 3.09 25.51
N GLY A 140 4.99 2.98 24.44
CA GLY A 140 5.20 1.98 23.39
C GLY A 140 6.58 2.08 22.75
N ILE A 141 7.10 3.29 22.52
CA ILE A 141 8.47 3.50 22.04
C ILE A 141 9.50 2.90 23.00
N VAL A 142 9.35 3.13 24.30
CA VAL A 142 10.26 2.58 25.33
C VAL A 142 10.17 1.05 25.38
N VAL A 143 8.95 0.51 25.53
CA VAL A 143 8.71 -0.93 25.69
C VAL A 143 9.05 -1.68 24.40
N LYS A 144 8.25 -1.47 23.35
CA LYS A 144 8.33 -2.25 22.12
C LYS A 144 9.50 -1.85 21.23
N GLY A 145 9.84 -0.56 21.21
CA GLY A 145 10.88 -0.05 20.32
C GLY A 145 12.30 -0.32 20.81
N MET A 146 12.52 -0.42 22.11
CA MET A 146 13.88 -0.46 22.68
C MET A 146 14.07 -1.60 23.68
N VAL A 147 13.30 -1.64 24.77
CA VAL A 147 13.55 -2.56 25.89
C VAL A 147 13.25 -4.01 25.53
N ASP A 148 12.12 -4.29 24.89
CA ASP A 148 11.76 -5.66 24.47
C ASP A 148 12.82 -6.22 23.51
N ARG A 149 13.30 -5.39 22.57
CA ARG A 149 14.38 -5.77 21.65
C ARG A 149 15.69 -6.06 22.39
N ALA A 150 16.09 -5.21 23.33
CA ALA A 150 17.29 -5.43 24.12
C ALA A 150 17.21 -6.74 24.91
N LEU A 151 16.08 -7.02 25.56
CA LEU A 151 15.86 -8.23 26.34
C LEU A 151 15.80 -9.50 25.48
N ALA A 152 15.25 -9.42 24.26
CA ALA A 152 15.11 -10.56 23.38
C ALA A 152 16.41 -10.93 22.64
N VAL A 153 17.27 -9.95 22.37
CA VAL A 153 18.39 -10.09 21.41
C VAL A 153 19.77 -9.97 22.07
N CYS A 154 19.93 -9.15 23.10
CA CYS A 154 21.26 -8.97 23.71
C CYS A 154 21.67 -10.16 24.56
N ASP A 155 22.93 -10.56 24.43
CA ASP A 155 23.59 -11.43 25.39
C ASP A 155 23.62 -10.75 26.78
N PRO A 156 23.49 -11.52 27.89
CA PRO A 156 23.50 -10.98 29.26
C PRO A 156 24.72 -10.09 29.56
N THR A 157 25.87 -10.35 28.93
CA THR A 157 27.10 -9.55 29.08
C THR A 157 26.89 -8.10 28.63
N TYR A 158 26.12 -7.88 27.55
CA TYR A 158 25.95 -6.57 26.92
C TYR A 158 24.62 -5.89 27.29
N LEU A 159 23.68 -6.63 27.88
CA LEU A 159 22.33 -6.15 28.18
C LEU A 159 22.31 -4.92 29.10
N ASN A 160 23.13 -4.89 30.16
CA ASN A 160 23.13 -3.75 31.09
C ASN A 160 23.68 -2.46 30.46
N ALA A 161 24.68 -2.58 29.58
CA ALA A 161 25.21 -1.45 28.82
C ALA A 161 24.13 -0.91 27.85
N GLU A 162 23.42 -1.80 27.16
CA GLU A 162 22.32 -1.42 26.26
C GLU A 162 21.17 -0.73 27.01
N LEU A 163 20.75 -1.25 28.17
CA LEU A 163 19.71 -0.63 28.98
C LEU A 163 20.13 0.75 29.51
N SER A 164 21.42 0.91 29.84
CA SER A 164 21.98 2.20 30.26
C SER A 164 21.98 3.21 29.11
N HIS A 165 22.34 2.75 27.91
CA HIS A 165 22.23 3.56 26.70
C HIS A 165 20.78 3.98 26.43
N ILE A 166 19.81 3.06 26.49
CA ILE A 166 18.37 3.35 26.32
C ILE A 166 17.92 4.44 27.31
N LEU A 167 18.32 4.33 28.58
CA LEU A 167 17.97 5.31 29.61
C LEU A 167 18.53 6.70 29.28
N ASN A 168 19.80 6.79 28.89
CA ASN A 168 20.45 8.05 28.53
C ASN A 168 19.84 8.67 27.28
N THR A 169 19.62 7.88 26.24
CA THR A 169 18.97 8.31 25.00
C THR A 169 17.57 8.87 25.27
N LEU A 170 16.73 8.18 26.03
CA LEU A 170 15.38 8.66 26.34
C LEU A 170 15.41 9.91 27.23
N ARG A 171 16.36 10.00 28.17
CA ARG A 171 16.56 11.21 28.98
C ARG A 171 16.88 12.42 28.10
N SER A 172 17.76 12.27 27.11
CA SER A 172 18.07 13.32 26.12
C SER A 172 16.87 13.70 25.25
N ASN A 173 15.90 12.79 25.07
CA ASN A 173 14.62 13.05 24.41
C ASN A 173 13.51 13.56 25.37
N GLY A 174 13.88 14.01 26.56
CA GLY A 174 12.98 14.64 27.54
C GLY A 174 12.12 13.69 28.37
N TYR A 175 12.38 12.37 28.32
CA TYR A 175 11.60 11.41 29.11
C TYR A 175 11.98 11.48 30.60
N PRO A 176 11.00 11.48 31.51
CA PRO A 176 11.27 11.42 32.95
C PRO A 176 11.98 10.12 33.33
N THR A 177 13.09 10.22 34.07
CA THR A 177 13.90 9.05 34.46
C THR A 177 13.08 7.98 35.17
N LYS A 178 12.24 8.37 36.13
CA LYS A 178 11.35 7.45 36.88
C LYS A 178 10.37 6.70 35.97
N PHE A 179 9.90 7.34 34.91
CA PHE A 179 9.01 6.72 33.93
C PHE A 179 9.73 5.60 33.19
N VAL A 180 10.95 5.86 32.70
CA VAL A 180 11.75 4.89 31.93
C VAL A 180 12.23 3.74 32.82
N THR A 181 12.80 4.00 34.00
CA THR A 181 13.25 2.94 34.91
C THR A 181 12.11 2.05 35.40
N SER A 182 10.93 2.62 35.67
CA SER A 182 9.76 1.83 36.04
C SER A 182 9.36 0.87 34.92
N ILE A 183 9.40 1.33 33.66
CA ILE A 183 9.12 0.50 32.49
C ILE A 183 10.17 -0.60 32.32
N ILE A 184 11.46 -0.28 32.37
CA ILE A 184 12.54 -1.27 32.25
C ILE A 184 12.39 -2.36 33.32
N ARG A 185 12.09 -1.96 34.56
CA ARG A 185 11.84 -2.90 35.66
C ARG A 185 10.61 -3.79 35.39
N GLN A 186 9.51 -3.21 34.89
CA GLN A 186 8.32 -3.99 34.53
C GLN A 186 8.60 -5.02 33.45
N CYS A 187 9.33 -4.64 32.39
CA CYS A 187 9.72 -5.55 31.31
C CYS A 187 10.62 -6.69 31.81
N LYS A 188 11.63 -6.39 32.65
CA LYS A 188 12.51 -7.41 33.24
C LYS A 188 11.76 -8.45 34.08
N LEU A 189 10.70 -8.04 34.76
CA LEU A 189 9.90 -8.90 35.63
C LEU A 189 8.88 -9.74 34.86
N ASN A 190 8.86 -9.70 33.52
CA ASN A 190 7.87 -10.36 32.66
C ASN A 190 6.42 -10.12 33.11
N LYS A 191 6.14 -9.00 33.77
CA LYS A 191 4.77 -8.58 34.05
C LYS A 191 4.22 -7.99 32.76
N SER A 192 3.74 -8.87 31.89
CA SER A 192 2.70 -8.49 30.95
C SER A 192 1.65 -7.73 31.75
N LEU A 193 1.33 -6.51 31.31
CA LEU A 193 0.19 -5.82 31.90
C LEU A 193 -1.01 -6.77 31.80
N PRO A 194 -1.85 -6.84 32.85
CA PRO A 194 -3.09 -7.58 32.73
C PRO A 194 -3.79 -7.11 31.44
N PRO A 195 -4.23 -8.05 30.58
CA PRO A 195 -5.03 -7.70 29.42
C PRO A 195 -6.15 -6.79 29.92
N VAL A 196 -6.31 -5.62 29.30
CA VAL A 196 -7.52 -4.83 29.55
C VAL A 196 -8.67 -5.76 29.14
N PRO A 197 -9.59 -6.12 30.05
CA PRO A 197 -10.67 -7.03 29.72
C PRO A 197 -11.40 -6.46 28.50
N PRO A 198 -11.75 -7.29 27.51
CA PRO A 198 -12.52 -6.82 26.37
C PRO A 198 -13.81 -6.23 26.91
N ASN A 199 -13.98 -4.92 26.77
CA ASN A 199 -15.26 -4.30 27.08
C ASN A 199 -16.23 -4.78 25.99
N ASN A 200 -17.00 -5.82 26.31
CA ASN A 200 -17.99 -6.45 25.42
C ASN A 200 -19.21 -5.55 25.15
N GLN A 201 -19.25 -4.32 25.66
CA GLN A 201 -20.27 -3.35 25.28
C GLN A 201 -19.98 -2.80 23.88
N GLN A 202 -20.92 -3.00 22.95
CA GLN A 202 -21.01 -2.31 21.66
C GLN A 202 -21.22 -0.80 21.91
N CYS A 203 -20.13 -0.11 22.23
CA CYS A 203 -20.11 1.34 22.39
C CYS A 203 -19.72 2.00 21.07
N PRO A 204 -20.37 3.09 20.66
CA PRO A 204 -19.95 3.83 19.48
C PRO A 204 -18.50 4.31 19.63
N VAL A 205 -17.69 4.13 18.57
CA VAL A 205 -16.27 4.50 18.57
C VAL A 205 -16.11 5.90 17.98
N LEU A 206 -15.55 6.82 18.75
CA LEU A 206 -15.23 8.16 18.29
C LEU A 206 -13.72 8.29 18.05
N VAL A 207 -13.31 8.62 16.83
CA VAL A 207 -11.89 8.77 16.45
C VAL A 207 -11.53 10.23 16.25
N LEU A 208 -10.65 10.77 17.10
CA LEU A 208 -10.28 12.19 17.10
C LEU A 208 -8.76 12.40 16.96
N PRO A 209 -8.29 13.53 16.42
CA PRO A 209 -6.88 13.90 16.55
C PRO A 209 -6.49 14.05 18.02
N TYR A 210 -5.28 13.64 18.37
CA TYR A 210 -4.78 13.81 19.74
C TYR A 210 -4.31 15.25 19.99
N TYR A 211 -4.80 15.85 21.07
CA TYR A 211 -4.35 17.12 21.63
C TYR A 211 -4.11 16.95 23.12
N SER A 212 -2.88 17.19 23.56
CA SER A 212 -2.50 17.02 24.97
C SER A 212 -3.37 17.87 25.89
N GLY A 213 -3.88 17.27 26.97
CA GLY A 213 -4.74 17.91 27.95
C GLY A 213 -6.23 17.88 27.58
N LEU A 214 -6.57 18.18 26.32
CA LEU A 214 -7.95 18.14 25.83
C LEU A 214 -8.42 16.72 25.57
N SER A 215 -7.63 15.91 24.86
CA SER A 215 -7.96 14.53 24.52
C SER A 215 -8.17 13.67 25.77
N GLU A 216 -7.39 13.85 26.82
CA GLU A 216 -7.58 13.16 28.10
C GLU A 216 -8.93 13.49 28.75
N LYS A 217 -9.37 14.75 28.66
CA LYS A 217 -10.69 15.19 29.16
C LYS A 217 -11.80 14.59 28.31
N ILE A 218 -11.68 14.66 26.97
CA ILE A 218 -12.67 14.09 26.04
C ILE A 218 -12.79 12.58 26.24
N ARG A 219 -11.69 11.85 26.44
CA ARG A 219 -11.74 10.41 26.71
C ARG A 219 -12.49 10.10 28.01
N ARG A 220 -12.27 10.87 29.08
CA ARG A 220 -12.99 10.71 30.35
C ARG A 220 -14.50 10.96 30.17
N LEU A 221 -14.86 12.03 29.46
CA LEU A 221 -16.26 12.33 29.11
C LEU A 221 -16.88 11.23 28.24
N GLY A 222 -16.13 10.72 27.27
CA GLY A 222 -16.53 9.60 26.42
C GLY A 222 -16.87 8.37 27.25
N HIS A 223 -16.01 7.99 28.21
CA HIS A 223 -16.29 6.89 29.12
C HIS A 223 -17.56 7.12 29.96
N SER A 224 -17.80 8.32 30.48
CA SER A 224 -19.04 8.61 31.22
C SER A 224 -20.30 8.57 30.36
N LEU A 225 -20.17 8.82 29.06
CA LEU A 225 -21.27 8.82 28.09
C LEU A 225 -21.37 7.51 27.28
N ASN A 226 -20.64 6.46 27.67
CA ASN A 226 -20.60 5.16 27.00
C ASN A 226 -20.09 5.22 25.53
N PHE A 227 -19.13 6.10 25.23
CA PHE A 227 -18.40 6.17 23.97
C PHE A 227 -16.96 5.66 24.12
N ASN A 228 -16.47 4.93 23.12
CA ASN A 228 -15.07 4.53 23.05
C ASN A 228 -14.26 5.56 22.25
N VAL A 229 -13.54 6.44 22.94
CA VAL A 229 -12.72 7.49 22.29
C VAL A 229 -11.32 6.96 21.96
N ARG A 230 -11.01 6.93 20.66
CA ARG A 230 -9.69 6.56 20.11
C ARG A 230 -9.03 7.80 19.52
N PHE A 231 -7.70 7.85 19.58
CA PHE A 231 -6.95 8.98 19.04
C PHE A 231 -6.12 8.59 17.82
N LYS A 232 -6.14 9.44 16.79
CA LYS A 232 -5.22 9.39 15.65
C LYS A 232 -4.17 10.50 15.79
N SER A 233 -2.99 10.26 15.23
CA SER A 233 -2.01 11.32 15.02
C SER A 233 -2.59 12.42 14.13
N SER A 234 -2.19 13.67 14.36
CA SER A 234 -2.53 14.77 13.47
C SER A 234 -1.97 14.53 12.06
N CYS A 235 -2.55 15.22 11.07
CA CYS A 235 -2.05 15.19 9.70
C CYS A 235 -0.54 15.47 9.72
N ASN A 236 0.25 14.53 9.19
CA ASN A 236 1.69 14.75 9.08
C ASN A 236 1.95 15.87 8.06
N LEU A 237 3.10 16.55 8.18
CA LEU A 237 3.54 17.52 7.17
C LEU A 237 3.86 16.84 5.83
N ARG A 238 3.98 15.51 5.80
CA ARG A 238 4.32 14.72 4.61
C ARG A 238 3.45 15.03 3.37
N PRO A 239 2.11 15.07 3.41
CA PRO A 239 1.27 15.50 2.28
C PRO A 239 1.42 16.97 1.88
N ILE A 240 1.92 17.83 2.78
CA ILE A 240 2.21 19.25 2.50
C ILE A 240 3.58 19.38 1.82
N VAL A 241 4.60 18.69 2.36
CA VAL A 241 6.01 18.81 1.97
C VAL A 241 6.39 17.88 0.81
N ARG A 242 5.75 16.71 0.66
CA ARG A 242 6.01 15.81 -0.48
C ARG A 242 5.24 16.26 -1.71
N THR A 243 5.92 16.96 -2.60
CA THR A 243 5.56 17.21 -4.00
C THR A 243 5.96 16.08 -4.95
N GLY A 244 6.72 15.08 -4.48
CA GLY A 244 7.32 14.03 -5.34
C GLY A 244 6.36 13.05 -6.01
N LYS A 245 5.06 13.08 -5.69
CA LYS A 245 4.03 12.39 -6.49
C LYS A 245 3.24 13.45 -7.24
N ILE A 246 3.12 13.31 -8.57
CA ILE A 246 2.31 14.22 -9.38
C ILE A 246 0.90 14.26 -8.79
N LYS A 247 0.50 15.42 -8.29
CA LYS A 247 -0.88 15.66 -7.87
C LYS A 247 -1.72 15.70 -9.13
N VAL A 248 -2.37 14.59 -9.44
CA VAL A 248 -3.35 14.54 -10.53
C VAL A 248 -4.43 15.58 -10.21
N PRO A 249 -4.72 16.52 -11.14
CA PRO A 249 -5.84 17.45 -11.00
C PRO A 249 -7.10 16.70 -10.61
N PHE A 250 -7.94 17.30 -9.77
CA PHE A 250 -9.09 16.61 -9.18
C PHE A 250 -9.98 15.93 -10.24
N ASP A 251 -10.14 16.56 -11.39
CA ASP A 251 -10.98 16.09 -12.50
C ASP A 251 -10.33 14.98 -13.34
N SER A 252 -9.00 14.83 -13.25
CA SER A 252 -8.25 13.79 -13.97
C SER A 252 -7.97 12.56 -13.10
N ARG A 253 -8.56 12.46 -11.90
CA ARG A 253 -8.32 11.32 -11.00
C ARG A 253 -9.11 10.08 -11.46
N PRO A 254 -8.47 8.90 -11.48
CA PRO A 254 -9.15 7.64 -11.78
C PRO A 254 -10.03 7.15 -10.62
N GLY A 255 -10.89 6.17 -10.89
CA GLY A 255 -11.71 5.53 -9.85
C GLY A 255 -12.97 6.34 -9.55
N VAL A 256 -13.87 6.42 -10.53
CA VAL A 256 -15.08 7.24 -10.44
C VAL A 256 -16.33 6.44 -10.75
N VAL A 257 -17.41 6.77 -10.06
CA VAL A 257 -18.77 6.44 -10.49
C VAL A 257 -19.29 7.68 -11.23
N TYR A 258 -19.78 7.49 -12.44
CA TYR A 258 -20.18 8.56 -13.34
C TYR A 258 -21.58 8.33 -13.89
N GLU A 259 -22.20 9.43 -14.29
CA GLU A 259 -23.46 9.50 -15.01
C GLU A 259 -23.17 9.96 -16.44
N ILE A 260 -23.86 9.38 -17.42
CA ILE A 260 -23.98 9.93 -18.77
C ILE A 260 -25.45 10.27 -18.97
N LYS A 261 -25.77 11.57 -18.95
CA LYS A 261 -27.15 12.08 -19.11
C LYS A 261 -27.34 12.58 -20.54
N CYS A 262 -28.35 12.04 -21.22
CA CYS A 262 -28.77 12.49 -22.54
C CYS A 262 -29.79 13.64 -22.43
N GLY A 263 -29.89 14.47 -23.47
CA GLY A 263 -30.89 15.54 -23.52
C GLY A 263 -32.34 15.05 -23.47
N CYS A 264 -32.61 13.78 -23.78
CA CYS A 264 -33.92 13.14 -23.66
C CYS A 264 -34.21 12.61 -22.24
N ASN A 265 -33.41 13.00 -21.24
CA ASN A 265 -33.45 12.54 -19.84
C ASN A 265 -33.06 11.08 -19.59
N ALA A 266 -32.65 10.33 -20.62
CA ALA A 266 -32.02 9.03 -20.40
C ALA A 266 -30.71 9.18 -19.63
N SER A 267 -30.53 8.39 -18.57
CA SER A 267 -29.35 8.41 -17.72
C SER A 267 -28.70 7.03 -17.66
N TYR A 268 -27.39 6.96 -17.94
CA TYR A 268 -26.59 5.75 -17.76
C TYR A 268 -25.61 5.97 -16.62
N ILE A 269 -25.54 5.01 -15.69
CA ILE A 269 -24.60 5.06 -14.56
C ILE A 269 -23.56 3.96 -14.73
N GLY A 270 -22.29 4.30 -14.56
CA GLY A 270 -21.21 3.33 -14.66
C GLY A 270 -20.07 3.62 -13.70
N GLU A 271 -19.23 2.61 -13.47
CA GLU A 271 -17.94 2.77 -12.82
C GLU A 271 -16.76 2.70 -13.79
N THR A 272 -15.67 3.36 -13.43
CA THR A 272 -14.38 3.12 -14.08
C THR A 272 -13.22 3.23 -13.12
N GLY A 273 -12.28 2.29 -13.22
CA GLY A 273 -10.95 2.40 -12.62
C GLY A 273 -10.04 3.40 -13.34
N ASN A 274 -10.49 4.04 -14.42
CA ASN A 274 -9.77 5.08 -15.15
C ASN A 274 -10.40 6.47 -14.94
N THR A 275 -9.95 7.47 -15.71
CA THR A 275 -10.56 8.81 -15.72
C THR A 275 -11.91 8.79 -16.45
N LEU A 276 -12.83 9.67 -16.05
CA LEU A 276 -14.11 9.84 -16.75
C LEU A 276 -13.89 10.17 -18.23
N PHE A 277 -12.94 11.05 -18.53
CA PHE A 277 -12.60 11.41 -19.91
C PHE A 277 -12.27 10.18 -20.76
N ARG A 278 -11.36 9.32 -20.27
CA ARG A 278 -10.94 8.12 -21.02
C ARG A 278 -12.08 7.12 -21.18
N ARG A 279 -12.94 6.98 -20.16
CA ARG A 279 -14.11 6.11 -20.25
C ARG A 279 -15.17 6.66 -21.21
N PHE A 280 -15.40 7.96 -21.21
CA PHE A 280 -16.33 8.61 -22.12
C PHE A 280 -15.86 8.51 -23.57
N ASP A 281 -14.57 8.74 -23.84
CA ASP A 281 -13.97 8.55 -25.18
C ASP A 281 -14.16 7.11 -25.70
N GLN A 282 -14.08 6.08 -24.83
CA GLN A 282 -14.41 4.70 -25.21
C GLN A 282 -15.87 4.57 -25.66
N HIS A 283 -16.82 5.18 -24.94
CA HIS A 283 -18.23 5.19 -25.35
C HIS A 283 -18.40 5.92 -26.69
N THR A 284 -17.81 7.09 -26.86
CA THR A 284 -17.88 7.88 -28.10
C THR A 284 -17.32 7.12 -29.30
N LYS A 285 -16.18 6.42 -29.14
CA LYS A 285 -15.61 5.56 -30.19
C LYS A 285 -16.52 4.42 -30.60
N ASN A 286 -17.22 3.79 -29.65
CA ASN A 286 -18.19 2.75 -29.97
C ASN A 286 -19.41 3.34 -30.72
N VAL A 287 -19.89 4.52 -30.33
CA VAL A 287 -20.97 5.22 -31.05
C VAL A 287 -20.54 5.59 -32.47
N LEU A 288 -19.31 6.09 -32.64
CA LEU A 288 -18.77 6.39 -33.97
C LEU A 288 -18.64 5.12 -34.83
N THR A 289 -18.21 4.01 -34.22
CA THR A 289 -18.14 2.70 -34.89
C THR A 289 -19.52 2.25 -35.37
N TYR A 290 -20.56 2.44 -34.55
CA TYR A 290 -21.95 2.19 -34.94
C TYR A 290 -22.37 3.05 -36.13
N LYS A 291 -22.24 4.38 -36.03
CA LYS A 291 -22.62 5.32 -37.11
C LYS A 291 -21.86 5.06 -38.41
N ASN A 292 -20.59 4.66 -38.34
CA ASN A 292 -19.81 4.28 -39.52
C ASN A 292 -20.33 3.00 -40.18
N ALA A 293 -20.74 2.01 -39.38
CA ALA A 293 -21.32 0.79 -39.90
C ALA A 293 -22.72 1.03 -40.50
N GLU A 294 -23.53 1.88 -39.87
CA GLU A 294 -24.84 2.30 -40.39
C GLU A 294 -24.72 3.02 -41.73
N ARG A 295 -23.81 4.00 -41.86
CA ARG A 295 -23.54 4.69 -43.13
C ARG A 295 -23.11 3.73 -44.25
N ARG A 296 -22.26 2.74 -43.93
CA ARG A 296 -21.87 1.69 -44.88
C ARG A 296 -23.05 0.83 -45.31
N LEU A 297 -23.99 0.54 -44.40
CA LEU A 297 -25.20 -0.21 -44.73
C LEU A 297 -26.13 0.61 -45.65
N ASN A 298 -26.17 1.93 -45.47
CA ASN A 298 -26.96 2.87 -46.27
C ASN A 298 -26.30 3.27 -47.61
N GLY A 299 -25.12 2.73 -47.92
CA GLY A 299 -24.41 3.02 -49.17
C GLY A 299 -23.69 4.38 -49.22
N GLU A 300 -23.50 5.04 -48.08
CA GLU A 300 -22.79 6.32 -48.02
C GLU A 300 -21.26 6.15 -48.15
N PRO A 301 -20.56 7.11 -48.78
CA PRO A 301 -19.12 7.05 -48.94
C PRO A 301 -18.40 7.12 -47.59
N THR A 302 -17.45 6.21 -47.37
CA THR A 302 -16.62 6.21 -46.16
C THR A 302 -15.69 7.41 -46.13
N THR A 303 -15.91 8.34 -45.21
CA THR A 303 -15.01 9.48 -44.97
C THR A 303 -13.89 9.08 -44.01
N GLY A 304 -12.67 8.88 -44.52
CA GLY A 304 -11.47 8.75 -43.68
C GLY A 304 -10.29 8.03 -44.35
N PRO A 305 -9.03 8.30 -43.93
CA PRO A 305 -7.87 7.57 -44.40
C PRO A 305 -7.81 6.17 -43.75
N GLY A 306 -7.80 5.11 -44.55
CA GLY A 306 -7.59 3.74 -44.05
C GLY A 306 -8.22 2.63 -44.91
N ARG A 307 -7.86 1.38 -44.59
CA ARG A 307 -8.46 0.19 -45.19
C ARG A 307 -9.92 0.04 -44.73
N PRO A 308 -10.88 -0.23 -45.63
CA PRO A 308 -12.26 -0.51 -45.24
C PRO A 308 -12.32 -1.68 -44.25
N PRO A 309 -13.14 -1.60 -43.18
CA PRO A 309 -13.30 -2.71 -42.26
C PRO A 309 -13.83 -3.95 -42.98
N THR A 310 -13.19 -5.11 -42.79
CA THR A 310 -13.59 -6.40 -43.37
C THR A 310 -14.84 -6.99 -42.73
N VAL A 311 -15.25 -6.46 -41.57
CA VAL A 311 -16.43 -6.93 -40.83
C VAL A 311 -17.70 -6.41 -41.51
N ASP A 312 -18.65 -7.32 -41.68
CA ASP A 312 -20.01 -7.03 -42.11
C ASP A 312 -20.66 -5.91 -41.25
N PRO A 313 -21.24 -4.87 -41.86
CA PRO A 313 -21.83 -3.75 -41.13
C PRO A 313 -22.88 -4.16 -40.10
N ARG A 314 -23.77 -5.11 -40.41
CA ARG A 314 -24.82 -5.54 -39.47
C ARG A 314 -24.21 -6.24 -38.26
N LYS A 315 -23.21 -7.09 -38.49
CA LYS A 315 -22.45 -7.75 -37.41
C LYS A 315 -21.69 -6.72 -36.55
N ALA A 316 -21.08 -5.71 -37.16
CA ALA A 316 -20.40 -4.64 -36.44
C ALA A 316 -21.36 -3.83 -35.55
N MET A 317 -22.52 -3.42 -36.08
CA MET A 317 -23.57 -2.72 -35.34
C MET A 317 -24.09 -3.54 -34.15
N ALA A 318 -24.43 -4.80 -34.38
CA ALA A 318 -24.90 -5.71 -33.32
C ALA A 318 -23.86 -5.89 -32.21
N THR A 319 -22.58 -5.96 -32.56
CA THR A 319 -21.48 -6.12 -31.60
C THR A 319 -21.35 -4.91 -30.67
N VAL A 320 -21.38 -3.69 -31.22
CA VAL A 320 -21.23 -2.47 -30.42
C VAL A 320 -22.48 -2.15 -29.60
N ILE A 321 -23.68 -2.43 -30.12
CA ILE A 321 -24.93 -2.38 -29.34
C ILE A 321 -24.80 -3.34 -28.16
N LYS A 322 -24.46 -4.62 -28.39
CA LYS A 322 -24.31 -5.61 -27.31
C LYS A 322 -23.27 -5.19 -26.27
N ALA A 323 -22.20 -4.51 -26.67
CA ALA A 323 -21.14 -4.07 -25.75
C ALA A 323 -21.50 -2.83 -24.92
N SER A 324 -22.43 -1.97 -25.35
CA SER A 324 -22.69 -0.71 -24.66
C SER A 324 -24.14 -0.24 -24.80
N VAL A 325 -24.83 -0.10 -23.67
CA VAL A 325 -26.19 0.45 -23.65
C VAL A 325 -26.24 1.93 -24.05
N VAL A 326 -25.13 2.66 -23.90
CA VAL A 326 -24.99 4.03 -24.41
C VAL A 326 -25.05 4.04 -25.94
N VAL A 327 -24.51 3.02 -26.60
CA VAL A 327 -24.58 2.88 -28.08
C VAL A 327 -25.98 2.49 -28.51
N GLU A 328 -26.63 1.58 -27.79
CA GLU A 328 -28.03 1.21 -28.01
C GLU A 328 -28.93 2.45 -27.94
N HIS A 329 -28.78 3.27 -26.90
CA HIS A 329 -29.51 4.52 -26.77
C HIS A 329 -29.17 5.54 -27.88
N ALA A 330 -27.88 5.73 -28.18
CA ALA A 330 -27.45 6.65 -29.24
C ALA A 330 -27.90 6.24 -30.65
N SER A 331 -28.28 4.98 -30.86
CA SER A 331 -28.89 4.54 -32.12
C SER A 331 -30.32 5.05 -32.30
N GLN A 332 -31.00 5.37 -31.20
CA GLN A 332 -32.40 5.80 -31.18
C GLN A 332 -32.56 7.29 -30.85
N CYS A 333 -31.48 7.94 -30.38
CA CYS A 333 -31.49 9.32 -29.94
C CYS A 333 -30.30 10.10 -30.51
N SER A 334 -30.57 11.22 -31.17
CA SER A 334 -29.56 12.09 -31.78
C SER A 334 -29.03 13.19 -30.85
N LEU A 335 -29.51 13.26 -29.60
CA LEU A 335 -29.08 14.27 -28.63
C LEU A 335 -27.74 13.90 -27.99
N ASP A 336 -26.92 14.91 -27.73
CA ASP A 336 -25.57 14.69 -27.20
C ASP A 336 -25.58 14.27 -25.73
N PRO A 337 -24.93 13.14 -25.38
CA PRO A 337 -24.77 12.71 -24.00
C PRO A 337 -23.72 13.55 -23.26
N ARG A 338 -24.02 13.95 -22.02
CA ARG A 338 -23.10 14.71 -21.15
C ARG A 338 -22.62 13.85 -19.99
N PRO A 339 -21.29 13.64 -19.84
CA PRO A 339 -20.74 12.87 -18.73
C PRO A 339 -20.58 13.74 -17.47
N LYS A 340 -20.90 13.19 -16.30
CA LYS A 340 -20.76 13.84 -14.99
C LYS A 340 -20.21 12.86 -13.96
N ILE A 341 -19.31 13.32 -13.09
CA ILE A 341 -18.85 12.50 -11.96
C ILE A 341 -19.90 12.57 -10.84
N ILE A 342 -20.38 11.41 -10.39
CA ILE A 342 -21.28 11.29 -9.24
C ILE A 342 -20.45 11.25 -7.96
N CYS A 343 -19.51 10.31 -7.87
CA CYS A 343 -18.62 10.19 -6.73
C CYS A 343 -17.27 9.56 -7.11
N ARG A 344 -16.27 9.74 -6.24
CA ARG A 344 -14.93 9.18 -6.41
C ARG A 344 -14.70 8.08 -5.38
N GLU A 345 -14.20 6.93 -5.83
CA GLU A 345 -13.90 5.77 -4.99
C GLU A 345 -12.76 4.96 -5.62
N SER A 346 -11.59 4.99 -5.00
CA SER A 346 -10.41 4.29 -5.51
C SER A 346 -10.52 2.77 -5.37
N LEU A 347 -11.21 2.28 -4.34
CA LEU A 347 -11.32 0.85 -4.07
C LEU A 347 -12.36 0.21 -5.00
N PHE A 348 -11.92 -0.73 -5.84
CA PHE A 348 -12.76 -1.39 -6.85
C PHE A 348 -14.05 -1.97 -6.27
N HIS A 349 -13.96 -2.75 -5.18
CA HIS A 349 -15.13 -3.36 -4.55
C HIS A 349 -16.13 -2.33 -4.03
N LEU A 350 -15.66 -1.27 -3.36
CA LEU A 350 -16.54 -0.20 -2.87
C LEU A 350 -17.15 0.60 -4.02
N ARG A 351 -16.39 0.79 -5.11
CA ARG A 351 -16.87 1.53 -6.28
C ARG A 351 -18.00 0.78 -6.98
N ARG A 352 -17.92 -0.56 -7.11
CA ARG A 352 -19.01 -1.40 -7.62
C ARG A 352 -20.26 -1.33 -6.76
N ILE A 353 -20.10 -1.32 -5.43
CA ILE A 353 -21.23 -1.16 -4.51
C ILE A 353 -21.89 0.21 -4.72
N LYS A 354 -21.10 1.29 -4.78
CA LYS A 354 -21.61 2.65 -5.02
C LYS A 354 -22.34 2.77 -6.36
N GLU A 355 -21.78 2.22 -7.44
CA GLU A 355 -22.45 2.14 -8.75
C GLU A 355 -23.81 1.44 -8.63
N ALA A 356 -23.86 0.24 -8.05
CA ALA A 356 -25.11 -0.51 -7.90
C ALA A 356 -26.17 0.25 -7.08
N LEU A 357 -25.76 0.96 -6.04
CA LEU A 357 -26.67 1.81 -5.26
C LEU A 357 -27.23 2.96 -6.09
N HIS A 358 -26.38 3.64 -6.88
CA HIS A 358 -26.84 4.71 -7.76
C HIS A 358 -27.76 4.20 -8.88
N ILE A 359 -27.50 3.01 -9.44
CA ILE A 359 -28.40 2.40 -10.43
C ILE A 359 -29.77 2.12 -9.80
N LYS A 360 -29.82 1.54 -8.61
CA LYS A 360 -31.08 1.20 -7.93
C LYS A 360 -31.92 2.41 -7.50
N CYS A 361 -31.27 3.51 -7.15
CA CYS A 361 -31.94 4.70 -6.61
C CYS A 361 -32.39 5.71 -7.69
N ASN A 362 -32.06 5.49 -8.96
CA ASN A 362 -32.34 6.43 -10.04
C ASN A 362 -32.96 5.71 -11.24
N SER A 363 -33.75 6.41 -12.04
CA SER A 363 -34.20 5.88 -13.33
C SER A 363 -33.02 5.88 -14.30
N THR A 364 -32.60 4.69 -14.74
CA THR A 364 -31.43 4.53 -15.61
C THR A 364 -31.71 3.59 -16.77
N ILE A 365 -30.95 3.74 -17.85
CA ILE A 365 -30.97 2.83 -19.01
C ILE A 365 -30.04 1.63 -18.83
N ASN A 366 -29.53 1.37 -17.62
CA ASN A 366 -28.64 0.25 -17.35
C ASN A 366 -29.35 -1.09 -17.62
N ARG A 367 -28.61 -2.08 -18.14
CA ARG A 367 -29.15 -3.44 -18.42
C ARG A 367 -29.19 -4.35 -17.19
N ASP A 368 -28.39 -4.03 -16.18
CA ASP A 368 -28.31 -4.75 -14.92
C ASP A 368 -28.26 -3.76 -13.75
N ASN A 369 -28.53 -4.26 -12.55
CA ASN A 369 -28.53 -3.50 -11.31
C ASN A 369 -27.15 -3.42 -10.63
N GLY A 370 -26.07 -3.71 -11.36
CA GLY A 370 -24.72 -3.81 -10.82
C GLY A 370 -24.51 -5.01 -9.89
N VAL A 371 -23.61 -4.86 -8.91
CA VAL A 371 -23.33 -5.90 -7.91
C VAL A 371 -24.51 -6.09 -6.96
N ALA A 372 -24.75 -7.31 -6.50
CA ALA A 372 -25.76 -7.58 -5.49
C ALA A 372 -25.45 -6.82 -4.19
N VAL A 373 -26.42 -6.04 -3.71
CA VAL A 373 -26.38 -5.33 -2.43
C VAL A 373 -27.54 -5.83 -1.59
N SER A 374 -27.27 -6.19 -0.33
CA SER A 374 -28.27 -6.69 0.62
C SER A 374 -29.43 -5.71 0.80
N GLU A 375 -30.65 -6.24 0.80
CA GLU A 375 -31.89 -5.47 0.95
C GLU A 375 -32.03 -4.77 2.32
N VAL A 376 -31.25 -5.21 3.32
CA VAL A 376 -31.19 -4.58 4.65
C VAL A 376 -30.81 -3.11 4.54
N TRP A 377 -30.02 -2.73 3.53
CA TRP A 377 -29.60 -1.34 3.32
C TRP A 377 -30.66 -0.49 2.60
N SER A 378 -31.63 -1.11 1.91
CA SER A 378 -32.64 -0.39 1.11
C SER A 378 -33.51 0.54 1.97
N ALA A 379 -33.88 0.11 3.17
CA ALA A 379 -34.70 0.91 4.10
C ALA A 379 -33.96 2.19 4.55
N LEU A 380 -32.65 2.08 4.83
CA LEU A 380 -31.82 3.23 5.22
C LEU A 380 -31.60 4.17 4.04
N ILE A 381 -31.29 3.63 2.86
CA ILE A 381 -31.00 4.43 1.68
C ILE A 381 -32.24 5.22 1.23
N ASN A 382 -33.41 4.59 1.23
CA ASN A 382 -34.67 5.26 0.88
C ASN A 382 -35.03 6.36 1.89
N LYS A 383 -34.80 6.12 3.18
CA LYS A 383 -35.09 7.09 4.24
C LYS A 383 -34.24 8.36 4.16
N PHE A 384 -32.98 8.22 3.77
CA PHE A 384 -32.02 9.35 3.76
C PHE A 384 -31.69 9.86 2.34
N GLN A 385 -32.28 9.26 1.30
CA GLN A 385 -32.04 9.59 -0.12
C GLN A 385 -30.55 9.70 -0.49
N CYS A 386 -29.69 8.89 0.15
CA CYS A 386 -28.23 9.03 0.08
C CYS A 386 -27.62 8.85 -1.32
N CYS A 387 -28.36 8.29 -2.27
CA CYS A 387 -27.87 7.95 -3.61
C CYS A 387 -28.75 8.49 -4.75
N THR A 388 -29.77 9.32 -4.42
CA THR A 388 -30.64 9.97 -5.40
C THR A 388 -29.89 11.16 -6.01
N LEU A 389 -29.87 11.22 -7.34
CA LEU A 389 -29.28 12.34 -8.07
C LEU A 389 -30.30 13.50 -8.11
N ALA A 390 -29.83 14.72 -7.86
CA ALA A 390 -30.67 15.91 -8.00
C ALA A 390 -31.05 16.10 -9.49
N SER A 391 -32.35 16.33 -9.73
CA SER A 391 -33.00 16.45 -11.04
C SER A 391 -32.33 17.45 -11.97
#